data_AF-A0A258UJF8-F1
#
_entry.id   AF-A0A258UJF8-F1
#
_cell.length_a   1.000
_cell.length_b   1.000
_cell.length_c   1.000
_cell.angle_alpha   90.00
_cell.angle_beta   90.00
_cell.angle_gamma   90.00
#
_symmetry.space_group_name_H-M   'P 1'
#
loop_
_entity.id
_entity.type
_entity.pdbx_description
1 polymer ?
#
loop_
_entity_poly.entity_id
_entity_poly.type
_entity_poly.pdbx_seq_one_letter_code
_entity_poly.pdbx_strand_id
1 'polypeptide(L)'
;PEQEKLKAVSQALAKRLGLALTVSPSYDVALDTRAIQVQMLRTKVAEEMGLTLEPGQKAGPIDLTNPKVQKAINSLHDDLTDKGLLKRLKDKFETPEAGHYEAAQEKLTQSIEVKESDLTKLAQTRGEAIREVLVVAGIDTQRVRIDKPVTQKASDKKANITQTRLTLDVNKSVAKAETSETKSK
;
A
#
# COMPACT_ATOMS: atom_id res chain seq x y z
N PRO A 1 11.44 -7.83 12.66
CA PRO A 1 10.57 -7.53 13.81
C PRO A 1 9.05 -7.77 13.55
N GLU A 2 8.41 -7.15 12.55
CA GLU A 2 6.95 -7.32 12.36
C GLU A 2 6.53 -8.73 11.89
N GLN A 3 7.31 -9.35 10.99
CA GLN A 3 7.05 -10.74 10.56
C GLN A 3 7.21 -11.77 11.69
N GLU A 4 8.12 -11.53 12.64
CA GLU A 4 8.33 -12.42 13.78
C GLU A 4 7.12 -12.40 14.74
N LYS A 5 6.47 -11.24 14.89
CA LYS A 5 5.22 -11.12 15.66
C LYS A 5 4.10 -11.93 15.02
N LEU A 6 3.95 -11.87 13.69
CA LEU A 6 2.96 -12.69 12.97
C LEU A 6 3.24 -14.19 13.14
N LYS A 7 4.51 -14.59 13.12
CA LYS A 7 4.91 -15.98 13.41
C LYS A 7 4.53 -16.38 14.84
N ALA A 8 4.76 -15.55 15.84
CA ALA A 8 4.35 -15.82 17.21
C ALA A 8 2.82 -15.96 17.35
N VAL A 9 2.05 -15.09 16.69
CA VAL A 9 0.58 -15.18 16.62
C VAL A 9 0.14 -16.50 15.98
N SER A 10 0.78 -16.91 14.89
CA SER A 10 0.47 -18.18 14.22
C SER A 10 0.70 -19.40 15.12
N GLN A 11 1.81 -19.42 15.87
CA GLN A 11 2.13 -20.49 16.81
C GLN A 11 1.13 -20.55 17.97
N ALA A 12 0.68 -19.40 18.48
CA ALA A 12 -0.35 -19.34 19.52
C ALA A 12 -1.71 -19.85 19.01
N LEU A 13 -2.09 -19.52 17.77
CA LEU A 13 -3.33 -19.98 17.14
C LEU A 13 -3.29 -21.48 16.78
N ALA A 14 -2.12 -22.03 16.46
CA ALA A 14 -1.93 -23.46 16.24
C ALA A 14 -2.20 -24.28 17.52
N LYS A 15 -1.78 -23.77 18.69
CA LYS A 15 -2.03 -24.42 19.99
C LYS A 15 -3.48 -24.31 20.45
N ARG A 16 -4.27 -23.37 19.90
CA ARG A 16 -5.64 -23.08 20.33
C ARG A 16 -6.61 -23.16 19.16
N LEU A 17 -7.01 -24.39 18.80
CA LEU A 17 -7.84 -24.67 17.61
C LEU A 17 -9.24 -24.04 17.64
N GLY A 18 -9.78 -23.74 18.83
CA GLY A 18 -11.08 -23.07 19.03
C GLY A 18 -11.09 -21.56 18.77
N LEU A 19 -9.95 -20.94 18.45
CA LEU A 19 -9.87 -19.49 18.19
C LEU A 19 -9.85 -19.18 16.69
N ALA A 20 -10.43 -18.06 16.30
CA ALA A 20 -10.29 -17.47 14.97
C ALA A 20 -9.65 -16.08 15.09
N LEU A 21 -8.99 -15.64 14.03
CA LEU A 21 -8.40 -14.32 13.91
C LEU A 21 -9.17 -13.51 12.87
N THR A 22 -9.56 -12.30 13.21
CA THR A 22 -10.11 -11.34 12.26
C THR A 22 -9.09 -10.23 12.05
N VAL A 23 -8.73 -10.01 10.79
CA VAL A 23 -7.91 -8.89 10.34
C VAL A 23 -8.85 -7.76 9.99
N SER A 24 -8.73 -6.62 10.66
CA SER A 24 -9.47 -5.41 10.33
C SER A 24 -8.51 -4.44 9.62
N PRO A 25 -8.51 -4.42 8.27
CA PRO A 25 -7.59 -3.57 7.53
C PRO A 25 -7.95 -2.11 7.75
N SER A 26 -6.94 -1.25 7.84
CA SER A 26 -7.14 0.18 7.99
C SER A 26 -6.33 0.96 6.96
N TYR A 27 -6.83 2.15 6.64
CA TYR A 27 -6.11 3.13 5.83
C TYR A 27 -6.11 4.50 6.53
N ASP A 28 -5.04 5.26 6.31
CA ASP A 28 -4.93 6.67 6.66
C ASP A 28 -4.99 7.49 5.39
N VAL A 29 -5.99 8.37 5.28
CA VAL A 29 -6.21 9.14 4.06
C VAL A 29 -5.00 9.97 3.67
N ALA A 30 -4.31 10.61 4.61
CA ALA A 30 -3.18 11.49 4.30
C ALA A 30 -1.92 10.70 3.94
N LEU A 31 -1.55 9.73 4.78
CA LEU A 31 -0.33 8.94 4.58
C LEU A 31 -0.45 8.02 3.37
N ASP A 32 -1.58 7.36 3.20
CA ASP A 32 -1.77 6.41 2.12
C ASP A 32 -2.00 7.12 0.78
N THR A 33 -2.66 8.29 0.76
CA THR A 33 -2.72 9.10 -0.47
C THR A 33 -1.33 9.48 -0.92
N ARG A 34 -0.49 9.99 -0.01
CA ARG A 34 0.88 10.36 -0.35
C ARG A 34 1.68 9.16 -0.86
N ALA A 35 1.55 8.00 -0.21
CA ALA A 35 2.23 6.79 -0.63
C ALA A 35 1.79 6.32 -2.03
N ILE A 36 0.48 6.37 -2.33
CA ILE A 36 -0.07 6.02 -3.64
C ILE A 36 0.43 6.99 -4.71
N GLN A 37 0.38 8.30 -4.46
CA GLN A 37 0.86 9.32 -5.40
C GLN A 37 2.34 9.12 -5.75
N VAL A 38 3.19 8.92 -4.73
CA VAL A 38 4.62 8.68 -4.95
C VAL A 38 4.85 7.39 -5.75
N GLN A 39 4.13 6.31 -5.42
CA GLN A 39 4.26 5.05 -6.14
C GLN A 39 3.80 5.17 -7.60
N MET A 40 2.69 5.87 -7.85
CA MET A 40 2.21 6.14 -9.21
C MET A 40 3.20 6.98 -10.01
N LEU A 41 3.79 8.02 -9.40
CA LEU A 41 4.82 8.80 -10.07
C LEU A 41 6.04 7.95 -10.44
N ARG A 42 6.50 7.09 -9.53
CA ARG A 42 7.61 6.15 -9.81
C ARG A 42 7.30 5.25 -10.99
N THR A 43 6.10 4.69 -11.05
CA THR A 43 5.67 3.85 -12.17
C THR A 43 5.65 4.64 -13.48
N LYS A 44 5.06 5.84 -13.50
CA LYS A 44 5.05 6.68 -14.72
C LYS A 44 6.45 7.09 -15.18
N VAL A 45 7.34 7.44 -14.26
CA VAL A 45 8.74 7.78 -14.60
C VAL A 45 9.48 6.56 -15.14
N ALA A 46 9.23 5.37 -14.58
CA ALA A 46 9.80 4.12 -15.10
C ALA A 46 9.28 3.80 -16.51
N GLU A 47 7.97 3.97 -16.75
CA GLU A 47 7.34 3.80 -18.08
C GLU A 47 7.92 4.78 -19.11
N GLU A 48 8.08 6.05 -18.76
CA GLU A 48 8.68 7.08 -19.63
C GLU A 48 10.17 6.80 -19.94
N MET A 49 10.87 6.16 -19.00
CA MET A 49 12.23 5.67 -19.23
C MET A 49 12.28 4.39 -20.09
N GLY A 50 11.14 3.82 -20.45
CA GLY A 50 11.04 2.56 -21.20
C GLY A 50 11.37 1.32 -20.36
N LEU A 51 11.28 1.40 -19.04
CA LEU A 51 11.46 0.23 -18.17
C LEU A 51 10.17 -0.60 -18.17
N THR A 52 10.26 -1.84 -18.64
CA THR A 52 9.16 -2.81 -18.53
C THR A 52 9.10 -3.33 -17.10
N LEU A 53 8.07 -2.90 -16.36
CA LEU A 53 7.77 -3.44 -15.03
C LEU A 53 6.86 -4.65 -15.19
N GLU A 54 7.15 -5.74 -14.48
CA GLU A 54 6.23 -6.87 -14.43
C GLU A 54 4.94 -6.52 -13.67
N PRO A 55 3.82 -7.20 -13.94
CA PRO A 55 2.58 -7.00 -13.19
C PRO A 55 2.81 -7.15 -11.68
N GLY A 56 2.61 -6.05 -10.92
CA GLY A 56 2.82 -6.02 -9.47
C GLY A 56 4.24 -5.67 -9.01
N GLN A 57 5.19 -5.45 -9.93
CA GLN A 57 6.53 -4.99 -9.59
C GLN A 57 6.51 -3.50 -9.20
N LYS A 58 7.04 -3.18 -8.02
CA LYS A 58 7.13 -1.80 -7.54
C LYS A 58 8.32 -1.10 -8.18
N ALA A 59 8.06 0.04 -8.83
CA ALA A 59 9.10 0.92 -9.34
C ALA A 59 10.02 1.41 -8.20
N GLY A 60 11.33 1.42 -8.48
CA GLY A 60 12.36 1.80 -7.52
C GLY A 60 12.37 3.30 -7.17
N PRO A 61 13.26 3.72 -6.25
CA PRO A 61 13.47 5.13 -5.95
C PRO A 61 13.84 5.94 -7.21
N ILE A 62 13.37 7.19 -7.26
CA ILE A 62 13.69 8.12 -8.34
C ILE A 62 15.05 8.73 -8.04
N ASP A 63 16.01 8.54 -8.94
CA ASP A 63 17.33 9.19 -8.86
C ASP A 63 17.33 10.50 -9.66
N LEU A 64 17.23 11.61 -8.95
CA LEU A 64 17.19 12.96 -9.54
C LEU A 64 18.53 13.41 -10.13
N THR A 65 19.62 12.67 -9.90
CA THR A 65 20.92 12.93 -10.52
C THR A 65 21.06 12.29 -11.89
N ASN A 66 20.18 11.33 -12.22
CA ASN A 66 20.21 10.64 -13.50
C ASN A 66 19.58 11.49 -14.62
N PRO A 67 20.31 11.77 -15.71
CA PRO A 67 19.81 12.61 -16.80
C PRO A 67 18.57 12.02 -17.52
N LYS A 68 18.40 10.68 -17.53
CA LYS A 68 17.20 10.05 -18.09
C LYS A 68 15.96 10.33 -17.22
N VAL A 69 16.13 10.28 -15.90
CA VAL A 69 15.06 10.58 -14.93
C VAL A 69 14.68 12.05 -15.00
N GLN A 70 15.66 12.96 -15.06
CA GLN A 70 15.42 14.39 -15.23
C GLN A 70 14.62 14.69 -16.50
N LYS A 71 14.98 14.05 -17.62
CA LYS A 71 14.24 14.18 -18.88
C LYS A 71 12.80 13.67 -18.77
N ALA A 72 12.60 12.51 -18.15
CA ALA A 72 11.27 11.96 -17.91
C ALA A 72 10.41 12.91 -17.05
N ILE A 73 10.94 13.38 -15.91
CA ILE A 73 10.25 14.33 -15.04
C ILE A 73 9.86 15.61 -15.79
N ASN A 74 10.75 16.17 -16.60
CA ASN A 74 10.45 17.35 -17.40
C ASN A 74 9.35 17.08 -18.45
N SER A 75 9.41 15.93 -19.14
CA SER A 75 8.39 15.49 -20.09
C SER A 75 7.01 15.42 -19.43
N LEU A 76 6.92 14.70 -18.30
CA LEU A 76 5.70 14.60 -17.51
C LEU A 76 5.21 15.95 -16.99
N HIS A 77 6.12 16.82 -16.55
CA HIS A 77 5.77 18.15 -16.02
C HIS A 77 5.25 19.07 -17.12
N ASP A 78 5.85 19.04 -18.30
CA ASP A 78 5.44 19.82 -19.46
C ASP A 78 4.09 19.36 -20.01
N ASP A 79 3.80 18.06 -19.96
CA ASP A 79 2.51 17.49 -20.33
C ASP A 79 1.42 17.84 -19.32
N LEU A 80 1.74 17.84 -18.02
CA LEU A 80 0.80 18.28 -16.98
C LEU A 80 0.47 19.78 -17.10
N THR A 81 1.42 20.60 -17.55
CA THR A 81 1.27 22.07 -17.60
C THR A 81 0.84 22.58 -18.97
N ASP A 82 0.50 21.69 -19.92
CA ASP A 82 0.17 22.01 -21.31
C ASP A 82 1.18 22.99 -21.95
N LYS A 83 2.45 22.89 -21.58
CA LYS A 83 3.48 23.77 -22.12
C LYS A 83 3.64 23.48 -23.60
N GLY A 84 3.28 24.44 -24.44
CA GLY A 84 3.48 24.34 -25.89
C GLY A 84 4.95 24.14 -26.29
N LEU A 85 5.18 23.51 -27.45
CA LEU A 85 6.49 23.11 -27.98
C LEU A 85 7.56 24.23 -27.94
N LEU A 86 7.17 25.49 -28.15
CA LEU A 86 8.08 26.64 -28.12
C LEU A 86 8.62 26.94 -26.72
N LYS A 87 7.78 26.79 -25.68
CA LYS A 87 8.22 26.96 -24.29
C LYS A 87 9.11 25.81 -23.84
N ARG A 88 8.80 24.58 -24.28
CA ARG A 88 9.65 23.39 -24.03
C ARG A 88 11.04 23.54 -24.63
N LEU A 89 11.16 24.15 -25.82
CA LEU A 89 12.47 24.41 -26.42
C LEU A 89 13.25 25.46 -25.62
N LYS A 90 12.61 26.56 -25.22
CA LYS A 90 13.28 27.61 -24.44
C LYS A 90 13.81 27.08 -23.10
N ASP A 91 12.98 26.36 -22.36
CA ASP A 91 13.34 25.80 -21.05
C ASP A 91 14.46 24.73 -21.14
N LYS A 92 14.62 24.06 -22.29
CA LYS A 92 15.74 23.12 -22.52
C LYS A 92 17.11 23.81 -22.65
N PHE A 93 17.14 25.08 -23.02
CA PHE A 93 18.37 25.86 -23.15
C PHE A 93 18.68 26.68 -21.88
N GLU A 94 17.75 26.74 -20.92
CA GLU A 94 17.98 27.36 -19.61
C GLU A 94 18.50 26.31 -18.62
N THR A 95 19.57 26.63 -17.91
CA THR A 95 20.13 25.76 -16.87
C THR A 95 19.11 25.65 -15.72
N PRO A 96 18.67 24.45 -15.33
CA PRO A 96 17.74 24.30 -14.21
C PRO A 96 18.36 24.86 -12.93
N GLU A 97 17.59 25.67 -12.19
CA GLU A 97 18.00 26.13 -10.86
C GLU A 97 18.15 24.94 -9.89
N ALA A 98 18.99 25.10 -8.87
CA ALA A 98 19.18 24.08 -7.83
C ALA A 98 17.83 23.73 -7.18
N GLY A 99 17.49 22.44 -7.18
CA GLY A 99 16.22 21.91 -6.65
C GLY A 99 15.01 21.98 -7.60
N HIS A 100 15.20 22.38 -8.86
CA HIS A 100 14.13 22.40 -9.87
C HIS A 100 13.42 21.04 -10.00
N TYR A 101 14.20 19.96 -10.11
CA TYR A 101 13.65 18.61 -10.30
C TYR A 101 12.90 18.10 -9.07
N GLU A 102 13.30 18.51 -7.87
CA GLU A 102 12.63 18.15 -6.62
C GLU A 102 11.26 18.84 -6.54
N ALA A 103 11.21 20.13 -6.89
CA ALA A 103 9.96 20.89 -6.97
C ALA A 103 9.03 20.37 -8.08
N ALA A 104 9.58 20.01 -9.24
CA ALA A 104 8.81 19.40 -10.33
C ALA A 104 8.22 18.05 -9.92
N GLN A 105 9.02 17.19 -9.27
CA GLN A 105 8.56 15.91 -8.73
C GLN A 105 7.43 16.11 -7.70
N GLU A 106 7.56 17.08 -6.80
CA GLU A 106 6.56 17.36 -5.77
C GLU A 106 5.22 17.78 -6.40
N LYS A 107 5.26 18.69 -7.38
CA LYS A 107 4.06 19.12 -8.12
C LYS A 107 3.41 17.97 -8.88
N LEU A 108 4.21 17.15 -9.56
CA LEU A 108 3.71 15.95 -10.25
C LEU A 108 3.05 14.99 -9.26
N THR A 109 3.67 14.76 -8.11
CA THR A 109 3.11 13.90 -7.05
C THR A 109 1.76 14.42 -6.58
N GLN A 110 1.65 15.72 -6.29
CA GLN A 110 0.41 16.34 -5.80
C GLN A 110 -0.71 16.39 -6.84
N SER A 111 -0.37 16.46 -8.13
CA SER A 111 -1.34 16.46 -9.23
C SER A 111 -2.06 15.12 -9.43
N ILE A 112 -1.51 14.04 -8.87
CA ILE A 112 -2.09 12.71 -9.01
C ILE A 112 -3.30 12.59 -8.09
N GLU A 113 -4.48 12.48 -8.69
CA GLU A 113 -5.73 12.23 -7.97
C GLU A 113 -5.74 10.80 -7.41
N VAL A 114 -6.03 10.66 -6.11
CA VAL A 114 -6.19 9.37 -5.44
C VAL A 114 -7.63 9.26 -4.97
N LYS A 115 -8.31 8.20 -5.41
CA LYS A 115 -9.71 7.95 -5.05
C LYS A 115 -9.77 7.14 -3.76
N GLU A 116 -10.89 7.25 -3.04
CA GLU A 116 -11.14 6.43 -1.85
C GLU A 116 -11.18 4.92 -2.19
N SER A 117 -11.60 4.58 -3.41
CA SER A 117 -11.52 3.20 -3.91
C SER A 117 -10.08 2.67 -3.97
N ASP A 118 -9.07 3.52 -4.18
CA ASP A 118 -7.67 3.12 -4.21
C ASP A 118 -7.13 2.92 -2.80
N LEU A 119 -7.55 3.77 -1.85
CA LEU A 119 -7.22 3.64 -0.43
C LEU A 119 -7.79 2.36 0.18
N THR A 120 -9.05 2.06 -0.12
CA THR A 120 -9.72 0.84 0.36
C THR A 120 -9.13 -0.43 -0.26
N LYS A 121 -8.80 -0.42 -1.56
CA LYS A 121 -8.05 -1.50 -2.22
C LYS A 121 -6.68 -1.72 -1.59
N LEU A 122 -5.95 -0.65 -1.29
CA LEU A 122 -4.64 -0.74 -0.64
C LEU A 122 -4.75 -1.39 0.74
N ALA A 123 -5.71 -0.95 1.56
CA ALA A 123 -5.99 -1.57 2.85
C ALA A 123 -6.37 -3.06 2.71
N GLN A 124 -7.25 -3.38 1.77
CA GLN A 124 -7.65 -4.76 1.51
C GLN A 124 -6.46 -5.64 1.10
N THR A 125 -5.62 -5.16 0.17
CA THR A 125 -4.40 -5.85 -0.27
C THR A 125 -3.46 -6.11 0.90
N ARG A 126 -3.30 -5.14 1.81
CA ARG A 126 -2.51 -5.31 3.04
C ARG A 126 -3.10 -6.40 3.94
N GLY A 127 -4.41 -6.43 4.12
CA GLY A 127 -5.10 -7.47 4.89
C GLY A 127 -4.95 -8.86 4.28
N GLU A 128 -5.03 -8.97 2.95
CA GLU A 128 -4.85 -10.22 2.21
C GLU A 128 -3.42 -10.75 2.32
N ALA A 129 -2.42 -9.86 2.24
CA ALA A 129 -1.01 -10.24 2.46
C ALA A 129 -0.78 -10.79 3.88
N ILE A 130 -1.44 -10.21 4.90
CA ILE A 130 -1.38 -10.74 6.27
C ILE A 130 -2.02 -12.14 6.35
N ARG A 131 -3.18 -12.32 5.72
CA ARG A 131 -3.84 -13.63 5.65
C ARG A 131 -2.93 -14.67 5.00
N GLU A 132 -2.30 -14.32 3.89
CA GLU A 132 -1.38 -15.21 3.17
C GLU A 132 -0.19 -15.63 4.05
N VAL A 133 0.44 -14.69 4.77
CA VAL A 133 1.52 -15.01 5.72
C VAL A 133 1.04 -15.96 6.82
N LEU A 134 -0.18 -15.79 7.34
CA LEU A 134 -0.73 -16.66 8.38
C LEU A 134 -1.09 -18.06 7.84
N VAL A 135 -1.56 -18.14 6.59
CA VAL A 135 -1.85 -19.41 5.91
C VAL A 135 -0.57 -20.18 5.62
N VAL A 136 0.47 -19.50 5.12
CA VAL A 136 1.82 -20.08 4.94
C VAL A 136 2.40 -20.57 6.28
N ALA A 137 2.05 -19.91 7.39
CA ALA A 137 2.43 -20.35 8.73
C ALA A 137 1.57 -21.53 9.27
N GLY A 138 0.64 -22.07 8.48
CA GLY A 138 -0.15 -23.26 8.80
C GLY A 138 -1.51 -23.01 9.44
N ILE A 139 -2.04 -21.78 9.41
CA ILE A 139 -3.39 -21.47 9.90
C ILE A 139 -4.42 -21.71 8.78
N ASP A 140 -5.50 -22.42 9.11
CA ASP A 140 -6.61 -22.64 8.18
C ASP A 140 -7.25 -21.32 7.71
N THR A 141 -7.49 -21.20 6.41
CA THR A 141 -8.15 -20.04 5.77
C THR A 141 -9.52 -19.69 6.39
N GLN A 142 -10.27 -20.68 6.89
CA GLN A 142 -11.57 -20.49 7.56
C GLN A 142 -11.43 -19.82 8.93
N ARG A 143 -10.23 -19.89 9.52
CA ARG A 143 -9.92 -19.29 10.83
C ARG A 143 -9.36 -17.88 10.71
N VAL A 144 -9.10 -17.38 9.49
CA VAL A 144 -8.61 -16.02 9.26
C VAL A 144 -9.62 -15.24 8.43
N ARG A 145 -10.35 -14.33 9.09
CA ARG A 145 -11.33 -13.45 8.45
C ARG A 145 -10.70 -12.10 8.13
N ILE A 146 -11.19 -11.45 7.08
CA ILE A 146 -10.82 -10.06 6.75
C ILE A 146 -12.10 -9.23 6.77
N ASP A 147 -12.15 -8.22 7.62
CA ASP A 147 -13.26 -7.26 7.69
C ASP A 147 -13.16 -6.21 6.57
N LYS A 148 -14.23 -5.42 6.41
CA LYS A 148 -14.21 -4.26 5.53
C LYS A 148 -13.13 -3.26 5.99
N PRO A 149 -12.38 -2.66 5.05
CA PRO A 149 -11.42 -1.61 5.39
C PRO A 149 -12.06 -0.47 6.17
N VAL A 150 -11.40 -0.02 7.23
CA VAL A 150 -11.86 1.11 8.07
C VAL A 150 -10.90 2.29 7.96
N THR A 151 -11.44 3.51 7.91
CA THR A 151 -10.62 4.71 8.00
C THR A 151 -10.06 4.82 9.42
N GLN A 152 -8.75 5.01 9.54
CA GLN A 152 -8.11 5.31 10.81
C GLN A 152 -7.72 6.79 10.83
N LYS A 153 -8.07 7.49 11.91
CA LYS A 153 -7.48 8.82 12.17
C LYS A 153 -6.02 8.59 12.57
N ALA A 154 -5.09 9.31 11.92
CA ALA A 154 -3.65 9.29 12.17
C ALA A 154 -3.30 8.85 13.60
N SER A 155 -2.92 7.58 13.75
CA SER A 155 -2.25 7.12 14.97
C SER A 155 -0.93 7.86 15.05
N ASP A 156 -0.63 8.43 16.22
CA ASP A 156 0.62 9.12 16.57
C ASP A 156 1.39 9.70 15.37
N LYS A 157 1.17 11.00 15.09
CA LYS A 157 1.85 11.79 14.04
C LYS A 157 3.39 11.67 14.03
N LYS A 158 4.00 11.10 15.09
CA LYS A 158 5.44 10.85 15.20
C LYS A 158 5.93 9.60 14.46
N ALA A 159 5.07 8.63 14.13
CA ALA A 159 5.56 7.33 13.65
C ALA A 159 5.42 7.10 12.13
N ASN A 160 4.57 7.83 11.38
CA ASN A 160 4.23 7.51 9.97
C ASN A 160 3.82 6.02 9.79
N ILE A 161 3.08 5.45 10.74
CA ILE A 161 2.66 4.03 10.71
C ILE A 161 1.13 3.94 10.70
N THR A 162 0.58 3.29 9.65
CA THR A 162 -0.82 2.84 9.63
C THR A 162 -0.92 1.49 10.34
N GLN A 163 -1.50 1.46 11.55
CA GLN A 163 -1.59 0.23 12.35
C GLN A 163 -2.76 -0.64 11.89
N THR A 164 -2.47 -1.88 11.48
CA THR A 164 -3.53 -2.88 11.25
C THR A 164 -4.01 -3.45 12.58
N ARG A 165 -5.33 -3.51 12.82
CA ARG A 165 -5.89 -4.18 14.00
C ARG A 165 -6.16 -5.65 13.72
N LEU A 166 -5.82 -6.48 14.70
CA LEU A 166 -6.11 -7.92 14.72
C LEU A 166 -6.97 -8.21 15.95
N THR A 167 -8.12 -8.82 15.75
CA THR A 167 -9.05 -9.22 16.83
C THR A 167 -9.18 -10.73 16.87
N LEU A 168 -9.29 -11.28 18.09
CA LEU A 168 -9.50 -12.71 18.30
C LEU A 168 -10.98 -12.96 18.52
N ASP A 169 -11.51 -13.98 17.86
CA ASP A 169 -12.91 -14.40 17.95
C ASP A 169 -12.96 -15.92 18.21
N VAL A 170 -14.15 -16.44 18.52
CA VAL A 170 -14.35 -17.88 18.68
C VAL A 170 -14.52 -18.51 17.29
N ASN A 171 -13.88 -19.65 17.06
CA ASN A 171 -14.03 -20.37 15.81
C ASN A 171 -15.48 -20.91 15.70
N LYS A 172 -16.29 -20.24 14.88
CA LYS A 172 -17.71 -20.58 14.68
C LYS A 172 -17.92 -22.00 14.12
N SER A 173 -16.92 -22.63 13.49
CA SER A 173 -17.03 -24.03 13.06
C SER A 173 -16.98 -25.02 14.24
N VAL A 174 -16.25 -24.68 15.30
CA VAL A 174 -16.18 -25.48 16.54
C VAL A 174 -17.39 -25.19 17.43
N ALA A 175 -17.82 -23.93 17.53
CA ALA A 175 -19.00 -23.55 18.32
C ALA A 175 -20.31 -24.20 17.83
N LYS A 176 -20.40 -24.52 16.53
CA LYS A 176 -21.56 -25.21 15.95
C LYS A 176 -21.55 -26.73 16.22
N ALA A 177 -20.39 -27.33 16.45
CA ALA A 177 -20.28 -28.75 16.84
C ALA A 177 -20.73 -28.95 18.30
N GLU A 178 -20.30 -28.08 19.22
CA GLU A 178 -20.64 -28.18 20.65
C GLU A 178 -22.14 -27.93 20.94
N THR A 179 -22.82 -27.13 20.11
CA THR A 179 -24.27 -26.91 20.21
C THR A 179 -25.11 -28.03 19.59
N SER A 180 -24.51 -28.93 18.82
CA SER A 180 -25.21 -30.09 18.24
C SER A 180 -25.12 -31.35 19.11
N GLU A 181 -24.08 -31.51 19.94
CA GLU A 181 -23.95 -32.65 20.87
C GLU A 181 -24.77 -32.48 22.17
N THR A 182 -25.22 -31.26 22.50
CA THR A 182 -26.07 -31.01 23.69
C THR A 182 -27.57 -31.18 23.44
N LYS A 183 -27.98 -31.53 22.20
CA LYS A 183 -29.39 -31.78 21.83
C LYS A 183 -29.74 -33.25 21.58
N SER A 184 -28.82 -34.18 21.87
CA SER A 184 -29.07 -35.63 21.86
C SER A 184 -28.55 -36.26 23.14
N LYS A 185 -29.20 -35.97 24.26
CA LYS A 185 -29.22 -36.86 25.42
C LYS A 185 -30.50 -36.66 26.22
#